data_AF-A0A1I0ZPN9-F1
#
_entry.id   AF-A0A1I0ZPN9-F1
#
_cell.length_a   1.000
_cell.length_b   1.000
_cell.length_c   1.000
_cell.angle_alpha   90.00
_cell.angle_beta   90.00
_cell.angle_gamma   90.00
#
_symmetry.space_group_name_H-M   'P 1'
#
loop_
_entity.id
_entity.type
_entity.pdbx_description
1 polymer ?
#
loop_
_entity_poly.entity_id
_entity_poly.type
_entity_poly.pdbx_seq_one_letter_code
_entity_poly.pdbx_strand_id
1 'polypeptide(L)'
;MSVSDKNIPRRQLTVESTNELSKTLRNALTEMLKDSCPCHYPRFRHFISFQHDNYKAGPVFCADTNYLVSSACSNEIGFLKLTERITDNVIGDYNADLVYTCSKCSTVYKSIGKQYSINFEFEYMTILVTKYGIDIGADVKTPIPLLQGLFGFKDADILLCAKEFTLGTTQQLFEYLTEK
;
A
#
# COMPACT_ATOMS: atom_id res chain seq x y z
N MET A 1 17.77 5.12 -18.39
CA MET A 1 18.59 3.93 -18.06
C MET A 1 17.71 2.72 -18.28
N SER A 2 18.07 1.86 -19.25
CA SER A 2 17.35 0.62 -19.54
C SER A 2 17.57 -0.37 -18.40
N VAL A 3 16.49 -0.83 -17.78
CA VAL A 3 16.52 -1.91 -16.78
C VAL A 3 17.05 -3.15 -17.49
N SER A 4 18.21 -3.67 -17.06
CA SER A 4 18.67 -4.98 -17.52
C SER A 4 17.76 -6.05 -16.93
N ASP A 5 17.33 -7.00 -17.77
CA ASP A 5 16.28 -8.01 -17.54
C ASP A 5 16.50 -8.99 -16.36
N LYS A 6 17.37 -8.70 -15.39
CA LYS A 6 17.71 -9.62 -14.28
C LYS A 6 17.72 -9.00 -12.87
N ASN A 7 17.60 -7.68 -12.72
CA ASN A 7 17.62 -7.08 -11.40
C ASN A 7 16.20 -6.81 -10.92
N ILE A 8 15.66 -7.75 -10.13
CA ILE A 8 14.40 -7.54 -9.42
C ILE A 8 14.60 -6.40 -8.40
N PRO A 9 13.79 -5.33 -8.46
CA PRO A 9 13.91 -4.22 -7.53
C PRO A 9 13.37 -4.62 -6.16
N ARG A 10 14.25 -5.12 -5.29
CA ARG A 10 13.93 -5.42 -3.88
C ARG A 10 15.13 -5.19 -2.95
N ARG A 11 14.86 -4.73 -1.73
CA ARG A 11 15.80 -4.75 -0.61
C ARG A 11 15.64 -6.04 0.19
N GLN A 12 16.66 -6.39 0.95
CA GLN A 12 16.55 -7.47 1.93
C GLN A 12 15.57 -7.06 3.04
N LEU A 13 14.64 -7.94 3.41
CA LEU A 13 13.71 -7.73 4.53
C LEU A 13 14.45 -7.99 5.85
N THR A 14 15.15 -6.98 6.36
CA THR A 14 15.73 -6.96 7.71
C THR A 14 14.87 -6.11 8.64
N VAL A 15 15.02 -6.31 9.95
CA VAL A 15 14.32 -5.51 10.97
C VAL A 15 14.56 -4.02 10.75
N GLU A 16 15.80 -3.63 10.47
CA GLU A 16 16.20 -2.24 10.20
C GLU A 16 15.47 -1.68 8.98
N SER A 17 15.44 -2.43 7.87
CA SER A 17 14.76 -2.01 6.63
C SER A 17 13.25 -1.86 6.85
N THR A 18 12.62 -2.77 7.61
CA THR A 18 11.19 -2.70 7.91
C THR A 18 10.85 -1.55 8.86
N ASN A 19 11.76 -1.21 9.77
CA ASN A 19 11.62 -0.05 10.64
C ASN A 19 11.77 1.26 9.85
N GLU A 20 12.72 1.31 8.92
CA GLU A 20 12.89 2.46 8.01
C GLU A 20 11.63 2.67 7.15
N LEU A 21 11.10 1.61 6.56
CA LEU A 21 9.85 1.65 5.79
C LEU A 21 8.68 2.14 6.64
N SER A 22 8.45 1.52 7.79
CA SER A 22 7.37 1.88 8.71
C SER A 22 7.44 3.36 9.10
N LYS A 23 8.64 3.84 9.45
CA LYS A 23 8.87 5.24 9.82
C LYS A 23 8.60 6.18 8.66
N THR A 24 9.07 5.83 7.45
CA THR A 24 8.89 6.64 6.24
C THR A 24 7.41 6.82 5.92
N LEU A 25 6.64 5.73 5.92
CA LEU A 25 5.20 5.74 5.60
C LEU A 25 4.39 6.49 6.66
N ARG A 26 4.69 6.30 7.95
CA ARG A 26 4.04 7.07 9.03
C ARG A 26 4.35 8.56 8.93
N ASN A 27 5.59 8.92 8.62
CA ASN A 27 5.97 10.31 8.41
C ASN A 27 5.22 10.91 7.21
N ALA A 28 5.14 10.19 6.09
CA ALA A 28 4.38 10.64 4.93
C ALA A 28 2.90 10.85 5.26
N LEU A 29 2.24 9.89 5.92
CA LEU A 29 0.85 10.03 6.36
C LEU A 29 0.63 11.21 7.31
N THR A 30 1.55 11.38 8.27
CA THR A 30 1.50 12.50 9.22
C THR A 30 1.66 13.83 8.51
N GLU A 31 2.56 13.90 7.54
CA GLU A 31 2.78 15.11 6.74
C GLU A 31 1.57 15.44 5.87
N MET A 32 0.99 14.46 5.18
CA MET A 32 -0.26 14.62 4.45
C MET A 32 -1.36 15.15 5.37
N LEU A 33 -1.52 14.56 6.56
CA LEU A 33 -2.54 14.95 7.55
C LEU A 33 -2.39 16.37 8.11
N LYS A 34 -1.22 16.99 8.00
CA LYS A 34 -1.04 18.42 8.34
C LYS A 34 -1.65 19.34 7.29
N ASP A 35 -1.65 18.90 6.04
CA ASP A 35 -2.11 19.68 4.88
C ASP A 35 -3.57 19.34 4.53
N SER A 36 -3.89 18.05 4.32
CA SER A 36 -5.23 17.59 4.01
C SER A 36 -5.50 16.14 4.45
N CYS A 37 -6.70 15.63 4.17
CA CYS A 37 -7.01 14.23 4.41
C CYS A 37 -6.28 13.34 3.37
N PRO A 38 -5.55 12.28 3.77
CA PRO A 38 -4.85 11.38 2.86
C PRO A 38 -5.71 10.80 1.73
N CYS A 39 -7.03 10.68 1.96
CA CYS A 39 -7.97 10.20 0.94
C CYS A 39 -8.08 11.12 -0.29
N HIS A 40 -7.67 12.39 -0.18
CA HIS A 40 -7.65 13.33 -1.31
C HIS A 40 -6.45 13.15 -2.23
N TYR A 41 -5.42 12.42 -1.80
CA TYR A 41 -4.18 12.28 -2.55
C TYR A 41 -4.27 11.07 -3.48
N PRO A 42 -4.26 11.25 -4.81
CA PRO A 42 -4.40 10.16 -5.77
C PRO A 42 -3.34 9.07 -5.57
N ARG A 43 -2.10 9.49 -5.26
CA ARG A 43 -0.97 8.59 -5.05
C ARG A 43 -1.14 7.70 -3.84
N PHE A 44 -1.64 8.24 -2.72
CA PHE A 44 -1.97 7.43 -1.55
C PHE A 44 -3.03 6.37 -1.90
N ARG A 45 -4.15 6.79 -2.51
CA ARG A 45 -5.23 5.87 -2.90
C ARG A 45 -4.73 4.76 -3.83
N HIS A 46 -3.89 5.10 -4.79
CA HIS A 46 -3.28 4.13 -5.69
C HIS A 46 -2.38 3.14 -4.93
N PHE A 47 -1.54 3.66 -4.02
CA PHE A 47 -0.56 2.86 -3.31
C PHE A 47 -1.20 1.82 -2.37
N ILE A 48 -2.27 2.20 -1.66
CA ILE A 48 -3.01 1.28 -0.78
C ILE A 48 -3.90 0.30 -1.54
N SER A 49 -4.20 0.55 -2.82
CA SER A 49 -5.06 -0.31 -3.65
C SER A 49 -4.26 -1.21 -4.60
N PHE A 50 -2.94 -1.29 -4.42
CA PHE A 50 -2.11 -2.20 -5.21
C PHE A 50 -2.56 -3.65 -5.01
N GLN A 51 -3.07 -4.24 -6.09
CA GLN A 51 -3.44 -5.65 -6.17
C GLN A 51 -2.67 -6.29 -7.32
N HIS A 52 -1.89 -7.34 -7.03
CA HIS A 52 -1.06 -8.01 -8.05
C HIS A 52 -1.88 -8.61 -9.22
N ASP A 53 -3.13 -9.01 -8.95
CA ASP A 53 -4.05 -9.52 -9.98
C ASP A 53 -4.29 -8.50 -11.10
N ASN A 54 -4.24 -7.19 -10.81
CA ASN A 54 -4.39 -6.14 -11.81
C ASN A 54 -3.29 -6.21 -12.89
N TYR A 55 -2.14 -6.79 -12.56
CA TYR A 55 -0.98 -6.93 -13.44
C TYR A 55 -0.91 -8.28 -14.13
N LYS A 56 -1.94 -9.14 -13.95
CA LYS A 56 -1.97 -10.53 -14.44
C LYS A 56 -0.71 -11.31 -14.02
N ALA A 57 -0.14 -10.95 -12.89
CA ALA A 57 1.01 -11.59 -12.29
C ALA A 57 0.55 -12.61 -11.26
N GLY A 58 1.45 -13.56 -10.94
CA GLY A 58 1.29 -14.41 -9.77
C GLY A 58 1.27 -13.63 -8.45
N PRO A 59 1.25 -14.34 -7.30
CA PRO A 59 1.26 -13.75 -5.96
C PRO A 59 2.50 -12.89 -5.71
N VAL A 60 2.35 -11.56 -5.85
CA VAL A 60 3.45 -10.61 -5.65
C VAL A 60 3.16 -9.71 -4.46
N PHE A 61 4.07 -9.75 -3.48
CA PHE A 61 4.04 -9.01 -2.23
C PHE A 61 4.70 -7.67 -2.42
N CYS A 62 3.96 -6.61 -2.20
CA CYS A 62 4.50 -5.27 -2.09
C CYS A 62 4.57 -4.90 -0.60
N ALA A 63 5.77 -4.97 -0.03
CA ALA A 63 5.96 -4.64 1.38
C ALA A 63 5.49 -3.21 1.68
N ASP A 64 5.81 -2.26 0.81
CA ASP A 64 5.41 -0.87 0.97
C ASP A 64 3.89 -0.70 1.07
N THR A 65 3.10 -1.40 0.25
CA THR A 65 1.63 -1.35 0.31
C THR A 65 1.11 -1.87 1.63
N ASN A 66 1.54 -3.08 2.05
CA ASN A 66 1.11 -3.68 3.31
C ASN A 66 1.42 -2.76 4.51
N TYR A 67 2.65 -2.23 4.58
CA TYR A 67 3.04 -1.36 5.67
C TYR A 67 2.31 -0.01 5.64
N LEU A 68 1.91 0.49 4.45
CA LEU A 68 1.14 1.72 4.33
C LEU A 68 -0.30 1.50 4.80
N VAL A 69 -0.92 0.38 4.42
CA VAL A 69 -2.26 -0.01 4.88
C VAL A 69 -2.27 -0.18 6.40
N SER A 70 -1.32 -0.95 6.94
CA SER A 70 -1.16 -1.15 8.38
C SER A 70 -0.98 0.19 9.13
N SER A 71 -0.14 1.09 8.59
CA SER A 71 0.07 2.41 9.17
C SER A 71 -1.19 3.28 9.11
N ALA A 72 -1.94 3.24 8.01
CA ALA A 72 -3.16 4.02 7.82
C ALA A 72 -4.29 3.56 8.77
N CYS A 73 -4.38 2.26 9.04
CA CYS A 73 -5.31 1.65 9.99
C CYS A 73 -4.87 1.74 11.46
N SER A 74 -3.63 2.13 11.72
CA SER A 74 -3.09 2.18 13.08
C SER A 74 -3.81 3.23 13.94
N ASN A 75 -3.92 2.95 15.25
CA ASN A 75 -4.44 3.91 16.21
C ASN A 75 -3.54 5.15 16.37
N GLU A 76 -2.24 5.02 16.08
CA GLU A 76 -1.24 6.10 16.15
C GLU A 76 -1.55 7.20 15.13
N ILE A 77 -1.76 6.85 13.86
CA ILE A 77 -2.16 7.81 12.82
C ILE A 77 -3.65 8.15 12.98
N GLY A 78 -4.47 7.14 13.24
CA GLY A 78 -5.84 7.30 13.73
C GLY A 78 -6.85 7.92 12.76
N PHE A 79 -6.54 8.07 11.48
CA PHE A 79 -7.47 8.67 10.51
C PHE A 79 -8.41 7.65 9.85
N LEU A 80 -8.03 6.38 9.69
CA LEU A 80 -8.95 5.30 9.33
C LEU A 80 -9.40 4.59 10.60
N LYS A 81 -10.71 4.58 10.86
CA LYS A 81 -11.31 3.92 12.02
C LYS A 81 -12.07 2.69 11.57
N LEU A 82 -11.80 1.54 12.18
CA LEU A 82 -12.57 0.33 11.97
C LEU A 82 -14.03 0.58 12.39
N THR A 83 -14.97 0.38 11.49
CA THR A 83 -16.39 0.62 11.70
C THR A 83 -17.22 -0.65 11.61
N GLU A 84 -16.75 -1.63 10.84
CA GLU A 84 -17.44 -2.91 10.68
C GLU A 84 -16.45 -4.04 10.44
N ARG A 85 -16.81 -5.24 10.92
CA ARG A 85 -16.12 -6.50 10.64
C ARG A 85 -17.12 -7.42 9.97
N ILE A 86 -16.88 -7.76 8.71
CA ILE A 86 -17.70 -8.68 7.95
C ILE A 86 -17.06 -10.06 8.10
N THR A 87 -17.68 -10.91 8.92
CA THR A 87 -17.30 -12.32 9.05
C THR A 87 -18.27 -13.14 8.24
N ASP A 88 -17.86 -13.62 7.07
CA ASP A 88 -18.60 -14.67 6.41
C ASP A 88 -18.48 -15.94 7.26
N ASN A 89 -19.61 -16.53 7.65
CA ASN A 89 -19.68 -17.74 8.49
C ASN A 89 -19.18 -19.01 7.76
N VAL A 90 -18.27 -18.87 6.79
CA VAL A 90 -17.67 -19.98 6.05
C VAL A 90 -16.53 -20.52 6.89
N ILE A 91 -16.77 -21.68 7.49
CA ILE A 91 -15.78 -22.45 8.25
C ILE A 91 -14.54 -22.65 7.35
N GLY A 92 -13.44 -21.97 7.68
CA GLY A 92 -12.16 -22.07 6.98
C GLY A 92 -11.64 -20.77 6.36
N ASP A 93 -12.43 -19.69 6.33
CA ASP A 93 -11.94 -18.38 5.88
C ASP A 93 -11.39 -17.59 7.08
N TYR A 94 -10.06 -17.43 7.13
CA TYR A 94 -9.37 -16.64 8.16
C TYR A 94 -9.48 -15.12 7.93
N ASN A 95 -10.15 -14.69 6.86
CA ASN A 95 -10.18 -13.30 6.42
C ASN A 95 -11.52 -12.63 6.78
N ALA A 96 -11.62 -12.13 8.01
CA ALA A 96 -12.67 -11.17 8.30
C ALA A 96 -12.40 -9.91 7.47
N ASP A 97 -13.31 -9.58 6.56
CA ASP A 97 -13.26 -8.36 5.79
C ASP A 97 -13.44 -7.17 6.75
N LEU A 98 -12.45 -6.27 6.81
CA LEU A 98 -12.45 -5.15 7.74
C LEU A 98 -12.85 -3.86 7.02
N VAL A 99 -13.89 -3.20 7.51
CA VAL A 99 -14.36 -1.94 6.95
C VAL A 99 -13.86 -0.79 7.80
N TYR A 100 -13.19 0.16 7.15
CA TYR A 100 -12.63 1.35 7.77
C TYR A 100 -13.28 2.60 7.21
N THR A 101 -13.68 3.51 8.08
CA THR A 101 -14.17 4.83 7.69
C THR A 101 -13.14 5.90 8.04
N CYS A 102 -12.83 6.75 7.06
CA CYS A 102 -11.98 7.90 7.27
C CYS A 102 -12.66 8.92 8.19
N SER A 103 -12.03 9.26 9.33
CA SER A 103 -12.55 10.23 10.29
C SER A 103 -12.52 11.69 9.78
N LYS A 104 -11.82 11.97 8.68
CA LYS A 104 -11.69 13.32 8.11
C LYS A 104 -12.70 13.60 7.00
N CYS A 105 -12.87 12.67 6.05
CA CYS A 105 -13.76 12.85 4.90
C CYS A 105 -14.90 11.83 4.82
N SER A 106 -14.99 10.87 5.74
CA SER A 106 -15.98 9.77 5.71
C SER A 106 -15.88 8.81 4.52
N THR A 107 -14.77 8.80 3.77
CA THR A 107 -14.53 7.76 2.75
C THR A 107 -14.46 6.40 3.43
N VAL A 108 -15.13 5.40 2.84
CA VAL A 108 -15.20 4.04 3.38
C VAL A 108 -14.32 3.12 2.54
N TYR A 109 -13.41 2.42 3.22
CA TYR A 109 -12.50 1.44 2.68
C TYR A 109 -12.81 0.06 3.22
N LYS A 110 -12.56 -0.97 2.40
CA LYS A 110 -12.53 -2.37 2.81
C LYS A 110 -11.10 -2.86 2.70
N SER A 111 -10.50 -3.26 3.83
CA SER A 111 -9.22 -3.97 3.84
C SER A 111 -9.47 -5.43 3.45
N ILE A 112 -8.66 -5.91 2.51
CA ILE A 112 -8.69 -7.27 2.01
C ILE A 112 -7.35 -7.90 2.33
N GLY A 113 -7.39 -8.90 3.22
CA GLY A 113 -6.27 -9.79 3.51
C GLY A 113 -6.31 -11.01 2.60
N LYS A 114 -5.19 -11.37 1.98
CA LYS A 114 -5.04 -12.65 1.28
C LYS A 114 -3.79 -13.36 1.78
N GLN A 115 -3.97 -14.49 2.46
CA GLN A 115 -2.87 -15.37 2.81
C GLN A 115 -2.54 -16.29 1.64
N TYR A 116 -1.32 -16.21 1.11
CA TYR A 116 -0.87 -17.09 0.02
C TYR A 116 0.10 -18.16 0.51
N SER A 117 0.87 -17.88 1.55
CA SER A 117 1.65 -18.89 2.26
C SER A 117 1.75 -18.53 3.74
N ILE A 118 2.36 -19.42 4.54
CA ILE A 118 2.64 -19.16 5.96
C ILE A 118 3.44 -17.86 6.15
N ASN A 119 4.24 -17.47 5.16
CA ASN A 119 5.16 -16.32 5.26
C ASN A 119 4.71 -15.11 4.42
N PHE A 120 3.61 -15.22 3.65
CA PHE A 120 3.16 -14.15 2.75
C PHE A 120 1.67 -13.90 2.89
N GLU A 121 1.36 -12.73 3.43
CA GLU A 121 0.03 -12.15 3.50
C GLU A 121 0.03 -10.82 2.75
N PHE A 122 -0.94 -10.63 1.86
CA PHE A 122 -1.14 -9.38 1.14
C PHE A 122 -2.25 -8.60 1.82
N GLU A 123 -2.01 -7.32 2.07
CA GLU A 123 -3.03 -6.41 2.57
C GLU A 123 -3.15 -5.24 1.61
N TYR A 124 -4.36 -4.99 1.13
CA TYR A 124 -4.68 -3.85 0.29
C TYR A 124 -6.10 -3.37 0.59
N MET A 125 -6.43 -2.18 0.12
CA MET A 125 -7.72 -1.57 0.32
C MET A 125 -8.48 -1.37 -0.99
N THR A 126 -9.79 -1.60 -0.92
CA THR A 126 -10.74 -1.17 -1.94
C THR A 126 -11.63 -0.07 -1.38
N ILE A 127 -12.01 0.89 -2.22
CA ILE A 127 -12.91 1.98 -1.82
C ILE A 127 -14.35 1.50 -2.03
N LEU A 128 -15.13 1.44 -0.95
CA LEU A 128 -16.56 1.10 -1.02
C LEU A 128 -17.42 2.35 -1.25
N VAL A 129 -17.09 3.45 -0.57
CA VAL A 129 -17.82 4.72 -0.67
C VAL A 129 -16.84 5.87 -0.76
N THR A 130 -16.84 6.54 -1.91
CA THR A 130 -16.04 7.75 -2.14
C THR A 130 -16.70 8.96 -1.49
N LYS A 131 -15.98 9.61 -0.56
CA LYS A 131 -16.39 10.89 0.05
C LYS A 131 -15.27 11.93 0.12
N TYR A 132 -14.06 11.57 -0.33
CA TYR A 132 -13.04 12.58 -0.58
C TYR A 132 -13.55 13.52 -1.69
N GLY A 133 -13.26 14.80 -1.53
CA GLY A 133 -13.70 15.85 -2.44
C GLY A 133 -12.83 15.90 -3.70
N ILE A 134 -12.28 17.08 -3.98
CA ILE A 134 -11.36 17.28 -5.09
C ILE A 134 -10.02 16.63 -4.74
N ASP A 135 -9.39 16.04 -5.76
CA ASP A 135 -8.03 15.52 -5.66
C ASP A 135 -7.07 16.65 -5.32
N ILE A 136 -6.28 16.43 -4.29
CA ILE A 136 -5.20 17.32 -3.90
C ILE A 136 -3.95 16.64 -4.36
N GLY A 137 -3.19 17.36 -5.18
CA GLY A 137 -1.90 16.88 -5.59
C GLY A 137 -1.67 16.61 -7.05
N ALA A 138 -0.66 15.78 -7.27
CA ALA A 138 -0.25 15.36 -8.58
C ALA A 138 -0.79 13.96 -8.88
N ASP A 139 -1.09 13.73 -10.16
CA ASP A 139 -1.48 12.42 -10.64
C ASP A 139 -0.44 11.34 -10.29
N VAL A 140 -0.91 10.10 -10.32
CA VAL A 140 -0.07 8.91 -10.19
C VAL A 140 1.00 8.94 -11.27
N LYS A 141 2.28 8.88 -10.87
CA LYS A 141 3.41 8.85 -11.80
C LYS A 141 4.07 7.48 -11.74
N THR A 142 4.34 6.90 -12.90
CA THR A 142 5.06 5.64 -13.02
C THR A 142 6.46 5.91 -13.61
N PRO A 143 7.50 5.17 -13.19
CA PRO A 143 7.46 4.12 -12.18
C PRO A 143 7.29 4.66 -10.75
N ILE A 144 6.49 3.96 -9.96
CA ILE A 144 6.22 4.28 -8.55
C ILE A 144 7.45 3.90 -7.72
N PRO A 145 8.01 4.81 -6.90
CA PRO A 145 9.12 4.48 -6.03
C PRO A 145 8.65 3.58 -4.88
N LEU A 146 9.23 2.39 -4.80
CA LEU A 146 9.12 1.50 -3.65
C LEU A 146 10.43 1.54 -2.87
N LEU A 147 10.35 1.62 -1.55
CA LEU A 147 11.53 1.55 -0.70
C LEU A 147 12.00 0.09 -0.56
N GLN A 148 11.09 -0.83 -0.26
CA GLN A 148 11.44 -2.22 0.00
C GLN A 148 11.30 -3.10 -1.25
N GLY A 149 10.32 -2.80 -2.10
CA GLY A 149 10.14 -3.44 -3.40
C GLY A 149 9.22 -4.66 -3.36
N LEU A 150 9.34 -5.50 -4.39
CA LEU A 150 8.42 -6.60 -4.65
C LEU A 150 9.04 -7.97 -4.32
N PHE A 151 8.22 -8.86 -3.75
CA PHE A 151 8.61 -10.24 -3.40
C PHE A 151 7.60 -11.22 -3.96
N GLY A 152 8.01 -12.45 -4.24
CA GLY A 152 7.15 -13.46 -4.84
C GLY A 152 7.93 -14.75 -5.05
N PHE A 153 7.22 -15.82 -5.39
CA PHE A 153 7.83 -17.13 -5.61
C PHE A 153 8.55 -17.26 -6.95
N LYS A 154 8.11 -16.48 -7.95
CA LYS A 154 8.66 -16.50 -9.30
C LYS A 154 9.10 -15.11 -9.70
N ASP A 155 10.37 -15.01 -10.07
CA ASP A 155 10.98 -13.79 -10.60
C ASP A 155 10.22 -13.23 -11.82
N ALA A 156 9.68 -14.10 -12.67
CA ALA A 156 8.88 -13.70 -13.83
C ALA A 156 7.61 -12.94 -13.44
N ASP A 157 6.93 -13.34 -12.36
CA ASP A 157 5.72 -12.65 -11.87
C ASP A 157 6.10 -11.27 -11.30
N ILE A 158 7.22 -11.21 -10.58
CA ILE A 158 7.72 -9.95 -10.03
C ILE A 158 8.09 -8.98 -11.16
N LEU A 159 8.73 -9.46 -12.22
CA LEU A 159 9.10 -8.64 -13.38
C LEU A 159 7.88 -8.09 -14.15
N LEU A 160 6.73 -8.77 -14.12
CA LEU A 160 5.48 -8.24 -14.69
C LEU A 160 5.01 -7.00 -13.93
N CYS A 161 5.02 -7.07 -12.59
CA CYS A 161 4.68 -5.94 -11.73
C CYS A 161 5.73 -4.84 -11.81
N ALA A 162 7.03 -5.18 -11.77
CA ALA A 162 8.15 -4.26 -11.65
C ALA A 162 8.28 -3.22 -12.78
N LYS A 163 7.55 -3.36 -13.89
CA LYS A 163 7.51 -2.35 -14.96
C LYS A 163 6.88 -1.03 -14.50
N GLU A 164 6.01 -1.08 -13.49
CA GLU A 164 5.28 0.07 -12.96
C GLU A 164 5.96 0.64 -11.71
N PHE A 165 7.08 0.05 -11.28
CA PHE A 165 7.76 0.39 -10.03
C PHE A 165 9.27 0.58 -10.23
N THR A 166 9.88 1.32 -9.32
CA THR A 166 11.34 1.44 -9.22
C THR A 166 11.75 1.28 -7.77
N LEU A 167 12.94 0.73 -7.53
CA LEU A 167 13.51 0.78 -6.18
C LEU A 167 13.98 2.22 -5.92
N GLY A 168 13.38 2.85 -4.93
CA GLY A 168 13.65 4.24 -4.54
C GLY A 168 14.37 4.38 -3.20
N THR A 169 14.62 5.62 -2.84
CA THR A 169 15.10 6.03 -1.51
C THR A 169 13.93 6.42 -0.59
N THR A 170 14.23 6.55 0.69
CA THR A 170 13.29 7.08 1.70
C THR A 170 12.75 8.44 1.31
N GLN A 171 13.62 9.32 0.80
CA GLN A 171 13.23 10.64 0.32
C GLN A 171 12.28 10.54 -0.87
N GLN A 172 12.58 9.70 -1.86
CA GLN A 172 11.75 9.55 -3.06
C GLN A 172 10.36 9.01 -2.75
N LEU A 173 10.25 8.02 -1.86
CA LEU A 173 8.93 7.50 -1.43
C LEU A 173 8.14 8.56 -0.67
N PHE A 174 8.80 9.29 0.24
CA PHE A 174 8.17 10.36 1.01
C PHE A 174 7.65 11.49 0.11
N GLU A 175 8.50 12.02 -0.77
CA GLU A 175 8.14 13.05 -1.77
C GLU A 175 7.04 12.56 -2.70
N TYR A 176 7.10 11.29 -3.13
CA TYR A 176 6.05 10.72 -3.97
C TYR A 176 4.68 10.75 -3.28
N LEU A 177 4.59 10.29 -2.04
CA LEU A 177 3.32 10.22 -1.29
C LEU A 177 2.82 11.60 -0.84
N THR A 178 3.73 12.51 -0.49
CA THR A 178 3.41 13.87 0.02
C THR A 178 3.35 14.93 -1.07
N GLU A 179 3.75 14.58 -2.29
CA GLU A 179 3.75 15.43 -3.48
C GLU A 179 4.63 16.68 -3.36
N LYS A 180 5.75 16.51 -2.65
CA LYS A 180 6.79 17.53 -2.46
C LYS A 180 7.98 17.29 -3.37
#